data_AF-A0A534LR81-F1
#
_entry.id   AF-A0A534LR81-F1
#
_cell.length_a   1.000
_cell.length_b   1.000
_cell.length_c   1.000
_cell.angle_alpha   90.00
_cell.angle_beta   90.00
_cell.angle_gamma   90.00
#
_symmetry.space_group_name_H-M   'P 1'
#
loop_
_entity.id
_entity.type
_entity.pdbx_description
1 polymer ?
#
loop_
_entity_poly.entity_id
_entity_poly.type
_entity_poly.pdbx_seq_one_letter_code
_entity_poly.pdbx_strand_id
1 'polypeptide(L)'
;MKWVTREKAKVDRIACPWLIRKFVDPKAEFLFVPREKVLDVAKEQDATPYDSPGAELFHYKENGDERCSFDAIIKKYKLTDHALLDMAEIVRAA
;
A
#
# COMPACT_ATOMS: atom_id res chain seq x y z
N MET A 1 1.84 3.56 13.38
CA MET A 1 2.58 4.11 12.23
C MET A 1 1.62 4.93 11.37
N LYS A 2 2.09 6.05 10.80
CA LYS A 2 1.31 6.83 9.82
C LYS A 2 1.62 6.35 8.42
N TRP A 3 0.60 6.34 7.58
CA TRP A 3 0.66 5.94 6.18
C TRP A 3 0.01 7.00 5.32
N VAL A 4 0.56 7.26 4.14
CA VAL A 4 0.02 8.31 3.26
C VAL A 4 -0.13 7.80 1.84
N THR A 5 -1.25 8.15 1.23
CA THR A 5 -1.50 7.93 -0.20
C THR A 5 -2.30 9.07 -0.80
N ARG A 6 -2.53 9.01 -2.11
CA ARG A 6 -3.32 10.02 -2.80
C ARG A 6 -4.81 9.87 -2.51
N GLU A 7 -5.52 11.00 -2.45
CA GLU A 7 -6.97 11.07 -2.36
C GLU A 7 -7.67 10.40 -3.57
N LYS A 8 -8.99 10.23 -3.48
CA LYS A 8 -9.81 9.49 -4.47
C LYS A 8 -9.37 8.02 -4.57
N ALA A 9 -9.50 7.32 -3.44
CA ALA A 9 -9.11 5.93 -3.30
C ALA A 9 -9.88 5.04 -4.29
N LYS A 10 -9.13 4.33 -5.14
CA LYS A 10 -9.64 3.19 -5.91
C LYS A 10 -9.52 1.92 -5.04
N VAL A 11 -9.98 0.77 -5.53
CA VAL A 11 -10.04 -0.50 -4.78
C VAL A 11 -8.69 -0.84 -4.11
N ASP A 12 -7.59 -0.69 -4.85
CA ASP A 12 -6.19 -0.83 -4.39
C ASP A 12 -5.88 -0.01 -3.11
N ARG A 13 -6.30 1.26 -3.07
CA ARG A 13 -6.05 2.20 -1.97
C ARG A 13 -6.97 2.01 -0.77
N ILE A 14 -8.00 1.14 -0.88
CA ILE A 14 -8.85 0.71 0.24
C ILE A 14 -8.36 -0.64 0.79
N ALA A 15 -7.93 -1.55 -0.09
CA ALA A 15 -7.40 -2.85 0.30
C ALA A 15 -6.10 -2.72 1.12
N CYS A 16 -5.19 -1.82 0.74
CA CYS A 16 -3.93 -1.61 1.46
C CYS A 16 -4.14 -1.18 2.92
N PRO A 17 -4.99 -0.19 3.27
CA PRO A 17 -5.30 0.12 4.65
C PRO A 17 -5.84 -1.05 5.48
N TRP A 18 -6.69 -1.89 4.89
CA TRP A 18 -7.20 -3.09 5.57
C TRP A 18 -6.07 -4.08 5.86
N LEU A 19 -5.24 -4.38 4.86
CA LEU A 19 -4.07 -5.25 4.98
C LEU A 19 -3.14 -4.76 6.09
N ILE A 20 -2.79 -3.47 6.04
CA ILE A 20 -1.90 -2.83 7.01
C ILE A 20 -2.48 -2.95 8.42
N ARG A 21 -3.75 -2.59 8.63
CA ARG A 21 -4.36 -2.70 9.96
C ARG A 21 -4.44 -4.12 10.48
N LYS A 22 -4.68 -5.10 9.61
CA LYS A 22 -4.90 -6.48 10.04
C LYS A 22 -3.60 -7.25 10.26
N PHE A 23 -2.56 -6.99 9.46
CA PHE A 23 -1.36 -7.83 9.43
C PHE A 23 -0.05 -7.09 9.75
N VAL A 24 -0.04 -5.76 9.74
CA VAL A 24 1.19 -4.97 9.96
C VAL A 24 1.12 -4.15 11.24
N ASP A 25 0.09 -3.31 11.40
CA ASP A 25 -0.07 -2.42 12.54
C ASP A 25 -1.56 -2.12 12.82
N PRO A 26 -2.17 -2.70 13.87
CA PRO A 26 -3.57 -2.49 14.21
C PRO A 26 -3.90 -1.04 14.61
N LYS A 27 -2.89 -0.22 14.91
CA LYS A 27 -3.04 1.19 15.26
C LYS A 27 -2.65 2.12 14.11
N ALA A 28 -2.55 1.60 12.88
CA ALA A 28 -2.19 2.40 11.72
C ALA A 28 -3.19 3.55 11.47
N GLU A 29 -2.62 4.72 11.18
CA GLU A 29 -3.30 5.95 10.77
C GLU A 29 -3.04 6.22 9.30
N PHE A 30 -4.06 6.68 8.57
CA PHE A 30 -4.00 6.88 7.12
C PHE A 30 -4.30 8.32 6.76
N LEU A 31 -3.42 8.92 5.97
CA LEU A 31 -3.55 10.25 5.40
C LEU A 31 -3.84 10.11 3.90
N PHE A 32 -4.90 10.78 3.46
CA PHE A 32 -5.28 10.86 2.04
C PHE A 32 -5.11 12.31 1.60
N VAL A 33 -4.18 12.55 0.68
CA VAL A 33 -3.76 13.90 0.29
C VAL A 33 -3.75 14.07 -1.23
N PRO A 34 -3.71 15.30 -1.78
CA PRO A 34 -3.52 15.49 -3.22
C PRO A 34 -2.31 14.73 -3.74
N ARG A 35 -2.38 14.22 -4.98
CA ARG A 35 -1.39 13.30 -5.56
C ARG A 35 0.03 13.85 -5.49
N GLU A 36 0.18 15.11 -5.80
CA GLU A 36 1.42 15.89 -5.81
C GLU A 36 2.01 16.11 -4.41
N LYS A 37 1.21 15.95 -3.35
CA LYS A 37 1.65 16.18 -1.95
C LYS A 37 2.05 14.91 -1.21
N VAL A 38 1.89 13.72 -1.80
CA VAL A 38 2.09 12.46 -1.07
C VAL A 38 3.49 12.34 -0.47
N LEU A 39 4.54 12.63 -1.24
CA LEU A 39 5.92 12.50 -0.77
C LEU A 39 6.31 13.62 0.21
N ASP A 40 5.80 14.84 0.00
CA ASP A 40 6.04 15.96 0.91
C ASP A 40 5.42 15.67 2.30
N VAL A 41 4.15 15.26 2.31
CA VAL A 41 3.44 14.90 3.54
C VAL A 41 4.07 13.67 4.20
N ALA A 42 4.53 12.70 3.42
CA ALA A 42 5.27 11.55 3.96
C ALA A 42 6.47 12.00 4.79
N LYS A 43 7.25 12.95 4.27
CA LYS A 43 8.42 13.50 4.94
C LYS A 43 8.04 14.35 6.16
N GLU A 44 7.06 15.24 6.02
CA GLU A 44 6.62 16.15 7.09
C GLU A 44 6.00 15.42 8.29
N GLN A 45 5.27 14.33 8.04
CA GLN A 45 4.51 13.60 9.06
C GLN A 45 5.20 12.32 9.55
N ASP A 46 6.42 12.03 9.06
CA ASP A 46 7.10 10.74 9.25
C ASP A 46 6.17 9.56 8.91
N ALA A 47 5.50 9.67 7.76
CA ALA A 47 4.52 8.71 7.28
C ALA A 47 5.07 7.87 6.13
N THR A 48 4.72 6.59 6.08
CA THR A 48 5.13 5.69 4.99
C THR A 48 4.25 5.92 3.76
N PRO A 49 4.81 6.36 2.62
CA PRO A 49 4.04 6.53 1.40
C PRO A 49 3.79 5.17 0.73
N TYR A 50 2.61 4.98 0.17
CA TYR A 50 2.27 3.82 -0.65
C TYR A 50 1.35 4.20 -1.81
N ASP A 51 1.34 3.38 -2.87
CA ASP A 51 0.53 3.57 -4.07
C ASP A 51 0.67 4.96 -4.74
N SER A 52 1.86 5.54 -4.65
CA SER A 52 2.20 6.80 -5.32
C SER A 52 3.55 6.68 -6.02
N PRO A 53 3.72 7.30 -7.21
CA PRO A 53 5.03 7.33 -7.88
C PRO A 53 6.12 7.85 -6.94
N GLY A 54 7.25 7.13 -6.90
CA GLY A 54 8.38 7.45 -6.00
C GLY A 54 8.25 6.89 -4.58
N ALA A 55 7.11 6.31 -4.21
CA ALA A 55 7.01 5.56 -2.95
C ALA A 55 7.75 4.22 -3.06
N GLU A 56 8.36 3.78 -1.96
CA GLU A 56 8.96 2.43 -1.88
C GLU A 56 7.90 1.34 -2.08
N LEU A 57 6.70 1.58 -1.54
CA LEU A 57 5.54 0.68 -1.64
C LEU A 57 4.66 1.06 -2.83
N PHE A 58 5.30 1.26 -3.97
CA PHE A 58 4.63 1.44 -5.26
C PHE A 58 4.54 0.12 -6.04
N HIS A 59 3.94 0.18 -7.22
CA HIS A 59 3.83 -0.95 -8.14
C HIS A 59 5.23 -1.34 -8.65
N TYR A 60 5.46 -2.63 -8.83
CA TYR A 60 6.73 -3.17 -9.30
C TYR A 60 6.50 -4.33 -10.28
N LYS A 61 7.54 -4.74 -11.01
CA LYS A 61 7.49 -5.91 -11.89
C LYS A 61 8.22 -7.09 -11.27
N GLU A 62 7.64 -8.27 -11.39
CA GLU A 62 8.24 -9.53 -10.94
C GLU A 62 7.90 -10.64 -11.91
N ASN A 63 8.93 -11.31 -12.45
CA ASN A 63 8.77 -12.38 -13.45
C ASN A 63 7.97 -11.98 -14.71
N GLY A 64 7.98 -10.69 -15.06
CA GLY A 64 7.23 -10.17 -16.21
C GLY A 64 5.83 -9.63 -15.87
N ASP A 65 5.31 -9.96 -14.68
CA ASP A 65 4.00 -9.52 -14.22
C ASP A 65 4.07 -8.21 -13.43
N GLU A 66 3.03 -7.38 -13.57
CA GLU A 66 2.84 -6.19 -12.74
C GLU A 66 2.27 -6.59 -11.37
N ARG A 67 2.90 -6.09 -10.31
CA ARG A 67 2.53 -6.27 -8.91
C ARG A 67 2.12 -4.92 -8.35
N CYS A 68 1.02 -4.89 -7.61
CA CYS A 68 0.46 -3.66 -7.07
C CYS A 68 1.03 -3.33 -5.68
N SER A 69 0.63 -2.19 -5.13
CA SER A 69 1.05 -1.75 -3.79
C SER A 69 0.67 -2.75 -2.67
N PHE A 70 -0.39 -3.52 -2.84
CA PHE A 70 -0.79 -4.58 -1.92
C PHE A 70 0.29 -5.68 -1.84
N ASP A 71 0.82 -6.07 -2.99
CA ASP A 71 1.92 -7.05 -3.09
C ASP A 71 3.21 -6.52 -2.49
N ALA A 72 3.51 -5.24 -2.73
CA ALA A 72 4.69 -4.60 -2.19
C ALA A 72 4.69 -4.64 -0.66
N ILE A 73 3.53 -4.43 -0.03
CA ILE A 73 3.36 -4.51 1.42
C ILE A 73 3.56 -5.97 1.90
N ILE A 74 2.91 -6.95 1.25
CA ILE A 74 3.09 -8.37 1.58
C ILE A 74 4.56 -8.76 1.55
N LYS A 75 5.26 -8.36 0.48
CA LYS A 75 6.69 -8.64 0.28
C LYS A 75 7.57 -7.96 1.33
N LYS A 76 7.35 -6.67 1.59
CA LYS A 76 8.13 -5.89 2.57
C LYS A 76 8.04 -6.47 3.98
N TYR A 77 6.83 -6.85 4.40
CA TYR A 77 6.58 -7.35 5.75
C TYR A 77 6.61 -8.88 5.84
N LYS A 78 6.98 -9.58 4.76
CA LYS A 78 7.12 -11.05 4.70
C LYS A 78 5.87 -11.78 5.18
N LEU A 79 4.70 -11.28 4.78
CA LEU A 79 3.42 -11.88 5.15
C LEU A 79 3.20 -13.15 4.33
N THR A 80 2.81 -14.24 4.99
CA THR A 80 2.77 -15.60 4.41
C THR A 80 1.43 -16.31 4.57
N ASP A 81 0.42 -15.63 5.10
CA ASP A 81 -0.93 -16.20 5.25
C ASP A 81 -1.53 -16.56 3.88
N HIS A 82 -1.97 -17.80 3.72
CA HIS A 82 -2.45 -18.31 2.43
C HIS A 82 -3.70 -17.55 1.92
N ALA A 83 -4.66 -17.26 2.79
CA ALA A 83 -5.87 -16.54 2.40
C ALA A 83 -5.55 -15.09 2.00
N LEU A 84 -4.53 -14.50 2.61
CA LEU A 84 -4.03 -13.18 2.22
C LEU A 84 -3.36 -13.20 0.84
N LEU A 85 -2.62 -14.26 0.51
CA LEU A 85 -2.01 -14.42 -0.81
C LEU A 85 -3.06 -14.58 -1.92
N ASP A 86 -4.13 -15.35 -1.65
CA ASP A 86 -5.29 -15.45 -2.57
C ASP A 86 -5.97 -14.09 -2.74
N MET A 87 -6.10 -13.31 -1.66
CA MET A 87 -6.66 -11.96 -1.73
C MET A 87 -5.79 -11.02 -2.57
N ALA A 88 -4.46 -11.18 -2.54
CA ALA A 88 -3.56 -10.40 -3.38
C ALA A 88 -3.80 -10.65 -4.87
N GLU A 89 -4.14 -11.88 -5.27
CA GLU A 89 -4.55 -12.20 -6.65
C GLU A 89 -5.81 -11.45 -7.07
N ILE A 90 -6.82 -11.42 -6.21
CA ILE A 90 -8.09 -10.73 -6.49
C ILE A 90 -7.87 -9.22 -6.61
N VAL A 91 -7.10 -8.64 -5.68
CA VAL A 91 -6.82 -7.19 -5.68
C VAL A 91 -6.02 -6.77 -6.92
N ARG A 92 -5.08 -7.60 -7.39
CA ARG A 92 -4.31 -7.32 -8.61
C ARG A 92 -5.18 -7.21 -9.87
N ALA A 93 -6.32 -7.89 -9.91
CA ALA A 93 -7.19 -7.91 -11.08
C ALA A 93 -8.23 -6.76 -11.14
N ALA A 94 -8.30 -5.92 -10.10
CA ALA A 94 -9.30 -4.85 -9.95
C ALA A 94 -8.81 -3.47 -10.43
#